data_AF-A0A0B6ZRB8-F1
#
_entry.id   AF-A0A0B6ZRB8-F1
#
_cell.length_a   1.000
_cell.length_b   1.000
_cell.length_c   1.000
_cell.angle_alpha   90.00
_cell.angle_beta   90.00
_cell.angle_gamma   90.00
#
_symmetry.space_group_name_H-M   'P 1'
#
loop_
_entity.id
_entity.type
_entity.pdbx_description
1 polymer ?
#
loop_
_entity_poly.entity_id
_entity_poly.type
_entity_poly.pdbx_seq_one_letter_code
_entity_poly.pdbx_strand_id
1 'polypeptide(L)'
;HDIPSSILHTHQKDRDNIMIWNQYHSGKDCVFTVLKTEEYQNLMVKAKECPVFVYPIRRDDGFEFILSQFDRNEVYFTPLGMFQLVRENAPPCLTVIHYTELMQDKGIVLMNGQFDQKVLNQQLALSLVQQMSIFYGRDSKYYDMVHRFNYQPVKFQYQELIDALKSLPQYDMK
;
A
#
# COMPACT_ATOMS: atom_id res chain seq x y z
N HIS A 1 30.29 -28.35 -2.68
CA HIS A 1 29.04 -28.48 -3.47
C HIS A 1 28.86 -27.19 -4.24
N ASP A 2 29.20 -27.20 -5.53
CA ASP A 2 29.05 -26.02 -6.39
C ASP A 2 27.58 -25.80 -6.74
N ILE A 3 27.12 -24.56 -6.59
CA ILE A 3 25.78 -24.15 -6.95
C ILE A 3 25.69 -24.14 -8.49
N PRO A 4 24.71 -24.82 -9.11
CA PRO A 4 24.55 -24.88 -10.57
C PRO A 4 24.54 -23.50 -11.23
N SER A 5 25.24 -23.37 -12.36
CA SER A 5 25.38 -22.12 -13.13
C SER A 5 24.05 -21.55 -13.64
N SER A 6 23.04 -22.41 -13.84
CA SER A 6 21.66 -22.01 -14.17
C SER A 6 20.98 -21.26 -13.02
N ILE A 7 21.21 -21.68 -11.78
CA ILE A 7 20.68 -21.04 -10.58
C ILE A 7 21.32 -19.65 -10.40
N LEU A 8 22.63 -19.54 -10.65
CA LEU A 8 23.34 -18.26 -10.62
C LEU A 8 22.83 -17.26 -11.68
N HIS A 9 22.57 -17.71 -12.91
CA HIS A 9 22.04 -16.86 -13.98
C HIS A 9 20.61 -16.37 -13.71
N THR A 10 19.73 -17.22 -13.17
CA THR A 10 18.36 -16.82 -12.79
C THR A 10 18.38 -15.76 -11.70
N HIS A 11 19.16 -15.99 -10.63
CA HIS A 11 19.31 -15.00 -9.55
C HIS A 11 19.91 -13.67 -10.01
N GLN A 12 20.83 -13.69 -10.98
CA GLN A 12 21.38 -12.47 -11.57
C GLN A 12 20.29 -11.69 -12.32
N LYS A 13 19.50 -12.37 -13.17
CA LYS A 13 18.42 -11.75 -13.96
C LYS A 13 17.28 -11.22 -13.08
N ASP A 14 17.07 -11.77 -11.89
CA ASP A 14 16.12 -11.27 -10.89
C ASP A 14 16.61 -9.98 -10.23
N ARG A 15 17.90 -9.93 -9.88
CA ARG A 15 18.55 -8.70 -9.41
C ARG A 15 18.49 -7.60 -10.46
N ASP A 16 18.69 -7.95 -11.73
CA ASP A 16 18.67 -6.98 -12.83
C ASP A 16 17.28 -6.34 -12.98
N ASN A 17 16.19 -7.11 -12.86
CA ASN A 17 14.83 -6.57 -12.93
C ASN A 17 14.50 -5.62 -11.76
N ILE A 18 14.90 -5.98 -10.54
CA ILE A 18 14.73 -5.12 -9.36
C ILE A 18 15.57 -3.84 -9.52
N MET A 19 16.80 -3.97 -10.01
CA MET A 19 17.68 -2.83 -10.26
C MET A 19 17.12 -1.90 -11.32
N ILE A 20 16.62 -2.44 -12.45
CA ILE A 20 15.98 -1.65 -13.51
C ILE A 20 14.74 -0.94 -12.98
N TRP A 21 13.89 -1.63 -12.21
CA TRP A 21 12.69 -1.04 -11.62
C TRP A 21 13.03 0.13 -10.70
N ASN A 22 14.01 -0.06 -9.82
CA ASN A 22 14.49 0.96 -8.90
C ASN A 22 15.13 2.13 -9.67
N GLN A 23 15.96 1.85 -10.67
CA GLN A 23 16.62 2.88 -11.48
C GLN A 23 15.61 3.68 -12.29
N TYR A 24 14.59 3.04 -12.87
CA TYR A 24 13.57 3.69 -13.68
C TYR A 24 12.68 4.63 -12.88
N HIS A 25 12.40 4.31 -11.61
CA HIS A 25 11.57 5.15 -10.74
C HIS A 25 12.36 6.08 -9.84
N SER A 26 13.68 5.89 -9.72
CA SER A 26 14.56 6.81 -9.01
C SER A 26 14.43 8.23 -9.58
N GLY A 27 14.14 9.19 -8.71
CA GLY A 27 13.96 10.60 -9.09
C GLY A 27 12.63 10.96 -9.73
N LYS A 28 11.65 10.03 -9.79
CA LYS A 28 10.27 10.34 -10.18
C LYS A 28 9.40 10.58 -8.96
N ASP A 29 8.42 11.46 -9.11
CA ASP A 29 7.38 11.71 -8.10
C ASP A 29 6.36 10.57 -8.07
N CYS A 30 6.80 9.42 -7.56
CA CYS A 30 6.01 8.21 -7.44
C CYS A 30 6.44 7.43 -6.20
N VAL A 31 5.64 6.44 -5.82
CA VAL A 31 6.02 5.45 -4.81
C VAL A 31 6.13 4.10 -5.48
N PHE A 32 7.18 3.34 -5.18
CA PHE A 32 7.36 2.04 -5.79
C PHE A 32 7.98 1.07 -4.79
N THR A 33 7.66 -0.20 -4.93
CA THR A 33 8.25 -1.27 -4.13
C THR A 33 8.24 -2.59 -4.88
N VAL A 34 8.95 -3.58 -4.32
CA VAL A 34 8.94 -4.96 -4.78
C VAL A 34 8.44 -5.80 -3.61
N LEU A 35 7.31 -6.48 -3.80
CA LEU A 35 6.74 -7.40 -2.82
C LEU A 35 7.16 -8.82 -3.16
N LYS A 36 7.31 -9.66 -2.14
CA LYS A 36 7.33 -11.11 -2.34
C LYS A 36 5.92 -11.58 -2.71
N THR A 37 5.85 -12.68 -3.48
CA THR A 37 4.60 -13.34 -3.86
C THR A 37 3.71 -13.60 -2.66
N GLU A 38 4.29 -14.07 -1.56
CA GLU A 38 3.53 -14.37 -0.36
C GLU A 38 2.91 -13.11 0.28
N GLU A 39 3.63 -11.99 0.30
CA GLU A 39 3.14 -10.72 0.86
C GLU A 39 1.95 -10.22 0.05
N TYR A 40 2.08 -10.23 -1.27
CA TYR A 40 1.00 -9.84 -2.18
C TYR A 40 -0.21 -10.78 -2.07
N GLN A 41 -0.01 -12.10 -2.01
CA GLN A 41 -1.12 -13.05 -1.86
C GLN A 41 -1.88 -12.84 -0.55
N ASN A 42 -1.18 -12.63 0.58
CA ASN A 42 -1.85 -12.35 1.85
C ASN A 42 -2.65 -11.04 1.80
N LEU A 43 -2.07 -9.99 1.20
CA LEU A 43 -2.76 -8.72 0.96
C LEU A 43 -4.04 -8.94 0.16
N MET A 44 -3.97 -9.68 -0.95
CA MET A 44 -5.10 -9.89 -1.85
C MET A 44 -6.21 -10.75 -1.27
N VAL A 45 -5.90 -11.77 -0.45
CA VAL A 45 -6.93 -12.55 0.25
C VAL A 45 -7.75 -11.64 1.16
N LYS A 46 -7.07 -10.80 1.94
CA LYS A 46 -7.70 -9.87 2.89
C LYS A 46 -8.41 -8.71 2.21
N ALA A 47 -7.86 -8.20 1.11
CA ALA A 47 -8.47 -7.15 0.28
C ALA A 47 -9.74 -7.64 -0.42
N LYS A 48 -9.80 -8.93 -0.81
CA LYS A 48 -11.01 -9.53 -1.36
C LYS A 48 -12.14 -9.60 -0.33
N GLU A 49 -11.82 -9.90 0.92
CA GLU A 49 -12.77 -9.93 2.03
C GLU A 49 -13.17 -8.52 2.48
N CYS A 50 -12.19 -7.64 2.64
CA CYS A 50 -12.33 -6.28 3.11
C CYS A 50 -11.77 -5.31 2.06
N PRO A 51 -12.54 -4.93 1.02
CA PRO A 51 -12.02 -4.14 -0.09
C PRO A 51 -11.92 -2.64 0.22
N VAL A 52 -12.45 -2.17 1.34
CA VAL A 52 -12.50 -0.73 1.66
C VAL A 52 -11.90 -0.48 3.04
N PHE A 53 -11.05 0.52 3.19
CA PHE A 53 -10.54 0.93 4.50
C PHE A 53 -10.08 2.39 4.54
N VAL A 54 -9.83 2.96 5.71
CA VAL A 54 -9.37 4.35 5.85
C VAL A 54 -8.06 4.43 6.61
N TYR A 55 -7.20 5.36 6.20
CA TYR A 55 -5.87 5.59 6.80
C TYR A 55 -5.73 7.03 7.26
N PRO A 56 -5.25 7.29 8.48
CA PRO A 56 -4.92 8.65 8.90
C PRO A 56 -3.63 9.13 8.24
N ILE A 57 -3.63 10.39 7.81
CA ILE A 57 -2.44 11.15 7.46
C ILE A 57 -2.37 12.41 8.30
N ARG A 58 -1.16 12.82 8.69
CA ARG A 58 -0.96 14.01 9.51
C ARG A 58 -1.06 15.28 8.65
N ARG A 59 -1.79 16.27 9.15
CA ARG A 59 -1.84 17.64 8.64
C ARG A 59 -1.41 18.61 9.75
N ASP A 60 -1.31 19.89 9.44
CA ASP A 60 -0.85 20.91 10.39
C ASP A 60 -1.78 21.05 11.61
N ASP A 61 -3.09 20.87 11.41
CA ASP A 61 -4.15 21.08 12.39
C ASP A 61 -4.83 19.77 12.87
N GLY A 62 -4.27 18.61 12.53
CA GLY A 62 -4.79 17.32 12.98
C GLY A 62 -4.52 16.18 12.01
N PHE A 63 -5.56 15.40 11.74
CA PHE A 63 -5.52 14.25 10.85
C PHE A 63 -6.57 14.38 9.76
N GLU A 64 -6.16 14.08 8.54
CA GLU A 64 -7.07 13.79 7.44
C GLU A 64 -7.13 12.27 7.25
N PHE A 65 -8.30 11.74 6.88
CA PHE A 65 -8.45 10.33 6.56
C PHE A 65 -8.53 10.11 5.05
N ILE A 66 -7.79 9.13 4.55
CA ILE A 66 -7.77 8.72 3.16
C ILE A 66 -8.44 7.35 3.04
N LEU A 67 -9.52 7.28 2.26
CA LEU A 67 -10.24 6.06 1.93
C LEU A 67 -9.49 5.29 0.84
N SER A 68 -9.20 4.02 1.07
CA SER A 68 -8.75 3.08 0.06
C SER A 68 -9.88 2.19 -0.42
N GLN A 69 -9.85 1.89 -1.72
CA GLN A 69 -10.71 0.91 -2.36
C GLN A 69 -9.84 0.01 -3.25
N PHE A 70 -9.87 -1.30 -2.98
CA PHE A 70 -9.23 -2.30 -3.81
C PHE A 70 -10.14 -2.67 -5.00
N ASP A 71 -9.60 -2.62 -6.22
CA ASP A 71 -10.18 -3.25 -7.41
C ASP A 71 -9.11 -4.09 -8.11
N ARG A 72 -9.24 -5.42 -8.04
CA ARG A 72 -8.28 -6.37 -8.60
C ARG A 72 -6.85 -6.05 -8.13
N ASN A 73 -5.93 -5.75 -9.03
CA ASN A 73 -4.53 -5.45 -8.72
C ASN A 73 -4.28 -3.95 -8.46
N GLU A 74 -5.33 -3.14 -8.46
CA GLU A 74 -5.30 -1.69 -8.28
C GLU A 74 -5.88 -1.29 -6.93
N VAL A 75 -5.35 -0.21 -6.35
CA VAL A 75 -5.83 0.38 -5.11
C VAL A 75 -5.96 1.89 -5.30
N TYR A 76 -7.16 2.39 -5.05
CA TYR A 76 -7.50 3.80 -5.19
C TYR A 76 -7.60 4.45 -3.82
N PHE A 77 -6.79 5.47 -3.57
CA PHE A 77 -6.78 6.24 -2.35
C PHE A 77 -7.41 7.60 -2.60
N THR A 78 -8.46 7.94 -1.86
CA THR A 78 -9.28 9.14 -2.05
C THR A 78 -9.47 9.86 -0.72
N PRO A 79 -9.31 11.20 -0.64
CA PRO A 79 -9.62 11.93 0.58
C PRO A 79 -11.06 11.64 1.05
N LEU A 80 -11.23 11.15 2.28
CA LEU A 80 -12.52 10.68 2.78
C LEU A 80 -13.55 11.83 2.81
N GLY A 81 -13.12 13.04 3.19
CA GLY A 81 -13.99 14.22 3.17
C GLY A 81 -14.50 14.54 1.76
N MET A 82 -13.66 14.37 0.73
CA MET A 82 -14.06 14.58 -0.67
C MET A 82 -15.03 13.49 -1.14
N PHE A 83 -14.75 12.22 -0.81
CA PHE A 83 -15.67 11.12 -1.09
C PHE A 83 -17.04 11.30 -0.39
N GLN A 84 -17.02 11.84 0.82
CA GLN A 84 -18.24 12.18 1.56
C GLN A 84 -19.02 13.36 0.94
N LEU A 85 -18.39 14.20 0.11
CA LEU A 85 -19.05 15.30 -0.58
C LEU A 85 -19.60 14.87 -1.95
N VAL A 86 -18.78 14.20 -2.77
CA VAL A 86 -19.09 13.95 -4.19
C VAL A 86 -19.12 12.47 -4.60
N ARG A 87 -18.96 11.54 -3.63
CA ARG A 87 -19.02 10.08 -3.81
C ARG A 87 -18.08 9.60 -4.91
N GLU A 88 -18.59 8.82 -5.86
CA GLU A 88 -17.87 8.23 -6.99
C GLU A 88 -17.19 9.25 -7.92
N ASN A 89 -17.56 10.54 -7.83
CA ASN A 89 -16.90 11.61 -8.58
C ASN A 89 -15.65 12.16 -7.86
N ALA A 90 -15.32 11.66 -6.66
CA ALA A 90 -14.14 12.10 -5.92
C ALA A 90 -12.88 11.53 -6.59
N PRO A 91 -11.94 12.37 -7.05
CA PRO A 91 -10.73 11.88 -7.69
C PRO A 91 -9.80 11.23 -6.65
N PRO A 92 -9.18 10.09 -6.97
CA PRO A 92 -8.15 9.53 -6.10
C PRO A 92 -6.94 10.46 -6.05
N CYS A 93 -6.38 10.64 -4.85
CA CYS A 93 -5.13 11.36 -4.64
C CYS A 93 -3.89 10.45 -4.77
N LEU A 94 -4.07 9.13 -4.74
CA LEU A 94 -3.04 8.14 -5.03
C LEU A 94 -3.69 6.90 -5.67
N THR A 95 -3.10 6.42 -6.77
CA THR A 95 -3.47 5.15 -7.41
C THR A 95 -2.27 4.23 -7.40
N VAL A 96 -2.43 3.04 -6.83
CA VAL A 96 -1.40 1.99 -6.75
C VAL A 96 -1.77 0.84 -7.66
N ILE A 97 -0.81 0.34 -8.43
CA ILE A 97 -0.96 -0.81 -9.32
C ILE A 97 0.09 -1.87 -8.96
N HIS A 98 -0.35 -3.12 -8.86
CA HIS A 98 0.51 -4.29 -8.68
C HIS A 98 0.66 -5.06 -9.99
N TYR A 99 1.90 -5.26 -10.44
CA TYR A 99 2.30 -6.00 -11.64
C TYR A 99 2.74 -7.41 -11.25
N THR A 100 1.92 -8.40 -11.58
CA THR A 100 2.07 -9.80 -11.15
C THR A 100 2.80 -10.68 -12.16
N GLU A 101 3.29 -10.12 -13.26
CA GLU A 101 3.91 -10.84 -14.38
C GLU A 101 5.16 -11.60 -13.95
N LEU A 102 5.87 -11.11 -12.93
CA LEU A 102 7.08 -11.75 -12.39
C LEU A 102 6.81 -12.69 -11.21
N MET A 103 5.55 -12.89 -10.84
CA MET A 103 5.18 -13.61 -9.61
C MET A 103 5.49 -15.10 -9.70
N GLN A 104 5.14 -15.76 -10.81
CA GLN A 104 5.37 -17.20 -11.00
C GLN A 104 6.86 -17.51 -11.19
N ASP A 105 7.54 -16.74 -12.04
CA ASP A 105 8.92 -17.05 -12.45
C ASP A 105 9.96 -16.59 -11.44
N LYS A 106 9.72 -15.45 -10.77
CA LYS A 106 10.72 -14.78 -9.93
C LYS A 106 10.29 -14.62 -8.48
N GLY A 107 9.07 -15.04 -8.15
CA GLY A 107 8.55 -14.93 -6.79
C GLY A 107 8.30 -13.49 -6.33
N ILE A 108 8.24 -12.50 -7.23
CA ILE A 108 8.06 -11.08 -6.89
C ILE A 108 6.90 -10.43 -7.63
N VAL A 109 6.36 -9.38 -7.02
CA VAL A 109 5.34 -8.48 -7.59
C VAL A 109 5.89 -7.06 -7.53
N LEU A 110 5.82 -6.34 -8.65
CA LEU A 110 6.23 -4.94 -8.68
C LEU A 110 5.04 -4.05 -8.35
N MET A 111 5.25 -3.02 -7.55
CA MET A 111 4.21 -2.05 -7.21
C MET A 111 4.67 -0.65 -7.62
N ASN A 112 3.79 0.09 -8.30
CA ASN A 112 3.96 1.51 -8.60
C ASN A 112 2.71 2.27 -8.15
N GLY A 113 2.92 3.42 -7.54
CA GLY A 113 1.90 4.35 -7.10
C GLY A 113 2.15 5.74 -7.66
N GLN A 114 1.13 6.31 -8.27
CA GLN A 114 1.12 7.68 -8.81
C GLN A 114 0.18 8.52 -7.95
N PHE A 115 0.61 9.71 -7.54
CA PHE A 115 -0.15 10.57 -6.64
C PHE A 115 -0.30 12.00 -7.18
N ASP A 116 -1.38 12.66 -6.79
CA ASP A 116 -1.58 14.08 -7.08
C ASP A 116 -0.73 14.92 -6.12
N GLN A 117 0.30 15.57 -6.66
CA GLN A 117 1.24 16.42 -5.92
C GLN A 117 0.57 17.62 -5.25
N LYS A 118 -0.63 18.01 -5.68
CA LYS A 118 -1.41 19.07 -5.04
C LYS A 118 -2.02 18.63 -3.72
N VAL A 119 -2.16 17.32 -3.50
CA VAL A 119 -2.83 16.73 -2.33
C VAL A 119 -1.84 16.00 -1.42
N LEU A 120 -0.90 15.27 -2.01
CA LEU A 120 0.09 14.46 -1.31
C LEU A 120 1.50 14.83 -1.76
N ASN A 121 2.44 14.83 -0.82
CA ASN A 121 3.86 14.70 -1.15
C ASN A 121 4.26 13.21 -1.14
N GLN A 122 5.47 12.92 -1.63
CA GLN A 122 5.96 11.54 -1.73
C GLN A 122 6.00 10.82 -0.36
N GLN A 123 6.32 11.53 0.72
CA GLN A 123 6.38 10.96 2.07
C GLN A 123 5.00 10.50 2.56
N LEU A 124 3.95 11.31 2.31
CA LEU A 124 2.58 10.96 2.65
C LEU A 124 2.07 9.80 1.78
N ALA A 125 2.37 9.81 0.48
CA ALA A 125 2.04 8.70 -0.41
C ALA A 125 2.71 7.39 0.04
N LEU A 126 3.99 7.44 0.44
CA LEU A 126 4.71 6.28 0.96
C LEU A 126 4.11 5.79 2.27
N SER A 127 3.74 6.71 3.16
CA SER A 127 3.05 6.38 4.42
C SER A 127 1.75 5.62 4.18
N LEU A 128 0.93 6.04 3.21
CA LEU A 128 -0.31 5.33 2.86
C LEU A 128 -0.07 3.88 2.41
N VAL A 129 0.93 3.66 1.54
CA VAL A 129 1.30 2.32 1.07
C VAL A 129 1.83 1.46 2.22
N GLN A 130 2.64 2.03 3.10
CA GLN A 130 3.16 1.32 4.28
C GLN A 130 2.04 0.96 5.26
N GLN A 131 1.12 1.89 5.54
CA GLN A 131 -0.05 1.62 6.37
C GLN A 131 -0.89 0.49 5.76
N MET A 132 -1.18 0.52 4.45
CA MET A 132 -1.86 -0.58 3.77
C MET A 132 -1.17 -1.93 4.02
N SER A 133 0.15 -2.01 3.80
CA SER A 133 0.93 -3.24 4.05
C SER A 133 0.91 -3.68 5.53
N ILE A 134 0.87 -2.75 6.47
CA ILE A 134 0.82 -3.05 7.91
C ILE A 134 -0.57 -3.57 8.30
N PHE A 135 -1.64 -2.90 7.88
CA PHE A 135 -3.01 -3.27 8.26
C PHE A 135 -3.48 -4.56 7.60
N TYR A 136 -3.10 -4.79 6.34
CA TYR A 136 -3.41 -6.01 5.60
C TYR A 136 -2.31 -7.08 5.68
N GLY A 137 -1.19 -6.80 6.34
CA GLY A 137 -0.03 -7.72 6.40
C GLY A 137 -0.35 -9.06 7.05
N ARG A 138 0.46 -10.08 6.76
CA ARG A 138 0.36 -11.40 7.41
C ARG A 138 0.44 -11.25 8.93
N ASP A 139 -0.45 -11.92 9.65
CA ASP A 139 -0.55 -11.89 11.12
C ASP A 139 -0.65 -10.48 11.74
N SER A 140 -1.11 -9.50 10.94
CA SER A 140 -1.28 -8.14 11.43
C SER A 140 -2.28 -8.08 12.58
N LYS A 141 -1.80 -7.63 13.75
CA LYS A 141 -2.65 -7.32 14.91
C LYS A 141 -3.67 -6.21 14.63
N TYR A 142 -3.51 -5.46 13.54
CA TYR A 142 -4.40 -4.37 13.15
C TYR A 142 -5.52 -4.81 12.20
N TYR A 143 -5.49 -6.05 11.70
CA TYR A 143 -6.47 -6.50 10.72
C TYR A 143 -7.92 -6.54 11.25
N ASP A 144 -8.11 -6.72 12.56
CA ASP A 144 -9.43 -6.61 13.19
C ASP A 144 -10.08 -5.23 12.94
N MET A 145 -9.28 -4.16 12.90
CA MET A 145 -9.79 -2.82 12.59
C MET A 145 -10.32 -2.73 11.16
N VAL A 146 -9.61 -3.34 10.21
CA VAL A 146 -10.03 -3.44 8.80
C VAL A 146 -11.35 -4.20 8.70
N HIS A 147 -11.43 -5.35 9.35
CA HIS A 147 -12.63 -6.17 9.36
C HIS A 147 -13.82 -5.44 10.00
N ARG A 148 -13.63 -4.76 11.15
CA ARG A 148 -14.67 -3.94 11.77
C ARG A 148 -15.13 -2.80 10.88
N PHE A 149 -14.24 -2.16 10.13
CA PHE A 149 -14.65 -1.11 9.20
C PHE A 149 -15.63 -1.63 8.12
N ASN A 150 -15.37 -2.82 7.57
CA ASN A 150 -16.17 -3.40 6.48
C ASN A 150 -17.47 -4.04 6.97
N TYR A 151 -17.47 -4.70 8.13
CA TYR A 151 -18.60 -5.52 8.59
C TYR A 151 -19.32 -4.96 9.83
N GLN A 152 -18.70 -4.06 10.58
CA GLN A 152 -19.25 -3.48 11.81
C GLN A 152 -18.98 -1.97 11.91
N PRO A 153 -19.31 -1.16 10.88
CA PRO A 153 -18.89 0.25 10.80
C PRO A 153 -19.38 1.10 11.98
N VAL A 154 -20.51 0.74 12.60
CA VAL A 154 -21.04 1.43 13.80
C VAL A 154 -20.12 1.25 15.03
N LYS A 155 -19.34 0.17 15.08
CA LYS A 155 -18.35 -0.10 16.15
C LYS A 155 -16.95 0.38 15.79
N PHE A 156 -16.76 0.95 14.61
CA PHE A 156 -15.45 1.40 14.15
C PHE A 156 -15.08 2.72 14.81
N GLN A 157 -13.86 2.80 15.36
CA GLN A 157 -13.39 3.98 16.09
C GLN A 157 -12.18 4.59 15.38
N TYR A 158 -12.36 5.78 14.82
CA TYR A 158 -11.29 6.53 14.15
C TYR A 158 -10.12 6.87 15.08
N GLN A 159 -10.36 7.02 16.38
CA GLN A 159 -9.31 7.28 17.36
C GLN A 159 -8.31 6.10 17.45
N GLU A 160 -8.78 4.86 17.36
CA GLU A 160 -7.91 3.68 17.38
C GLU A 160 -6.92 3.71 16.19
N LEU A 161 -7.30 4.26 15.04
CA LEU A 161 -6.40 4.41 13.89
C LEU A 161 -5.29 5.42 14.15
N ILE A 162 -5.64 6.54 14.77
CA ILE A 162 -4.68 7.58 15.12
C ILE A 162 -3.66 7.02 16.12
N ASP A 163 -4.14 6.24 17.09
CA ASP A 163 -3.28 5.61 18.10
C ASP A 163 -2.40 4.52 17.47
N ALA A 164 -2.95 3.72 16.55
CA ALA A 164 -2.19 2.75 15.77
C ALA A 164 -1.08 3.45 14.97
N LEU A 165 -1.40 4.53 14.23
CA LEU A 165 -0.44 5.32 13.47
C LEU A 165 0.69 5.86 14.36
N LYS A 166 0.37 6.43 15.53
CA LYS A 166 1.36 6.94 16.49
C LYS A 166 2.28 5.85 17.05
N SER A 167 1.82 4.60 17.08
CA SER A 167 2.61 3.46 17.55
C SER A 167 3.53 2.86 16.47
N LEU A 168 3.38 3.28 15.20
CA LEU A 168 4.21 2.75 14.13
C LEU A 168 5.65 3.28 14.23
N PRO A 169 6.67 2.44 14.00
CA PRO A 169 8.08 2.85 14.12
C PRO A 169 8.45 4.05 13.25
N GLN A 170 7.79 4.21 12.10
CA GLN A 170 8.03 5.31 11.16
C GLN A 170 7.38 6.64 11.55
N TYR A 171 6.55 6.68 12.60
CA TYR A 171 5.82 7.89 12.98
C TYR A 171 6.75 9.04 13.42
N ASP A 172 7.88 8.71 14.06
CA ASP A 172 8.82 9.68 14.62
C ASP A 172 9.97 10.07 13.67
N MET A 173 9.98 9.54 12.44
CA MET A 173 10.99 9.94 11.45
C MET A 173 10.65 11.33 10.90
N LYS A 174 11.14 12.35 11.62
CA LYS A 174 11.21 13.75 11.19
C LYS A 174 12.17 13.94 10.03
#